data_AF-A0A7J3FE78-F1
#
_entry.id   AF-A0A7J3FE78-F1
#
_cell.length_a   1.000
_cell.length_b   1.000
_cell.length_c   1.000
_cell.angle_alpha   90.00
_cell.angle_beta   90.00
_cell.angle_gamma   90.00
#
_symmetry.space_group_name_H-M   'P 1'
#
loop_
_entity.id
_entity.type
_entity.pdbx_description
1 polymer ?
#
loop_
_entity_poly.entity_id
_entity_poly.type
_entity_poly.pdbx_seq_one_letter_code
_entity_poly.pdbx_strand_id
1 'polypeptide(L)'
;MGRTGAMWVWFMGCFLLFFHLLLKRCRREGLSAALSAPLAFLLVLPFYKFDLSLYLSDTRAFLNLCAAEELWLFLGVLILAVQFSAYWKLSGRMKGETYRHIVHAFAALLIAYFVAVNVDLAFIFLCFYLAIFTAGTYLRHAPLSGRYVETFQGWLNQWLGAGERTKEESKLFMAAYFGMIGMAIPILLLEPKIALASILTLAIGDPTATMVGLKYGRHKWKHNPGKSVEGSIAMGLTIFVLLLLFTNPLLSACIATSVAIFESMPLAFSDNLIVPLFAGILLKTAGT
;
A
#
# COMPACT_ATOMS: atom_id res chain seq x y z
N MET A 1 -2.20 11.20 16.19
CA MET A 1 -1.74 9.79 16.30
C MET A 1 -0.72 9.50 15.19
N GLY A 2 0.18 8.53 15.39
CA GLY A 2 1.22 8.19 14.37
C GLY A 2 2.51 7.55 14.90
N ARG A 3 2.77 7.54 16.22
CA ARG A 3 4.02 7.00 16.78
C ARG A 3 4.10 5.47 16.72
N THR A 4 3.03 4.78 17.11
CA THR A 4 3.03 3.30 17.22
C THR A 4 3.20 2.62 15.86
N GLY A 5 2.51 3.08 14.80
CA GLY A 5 2.66 2.52 13.45
C GLY A 5 4.06 2.77 12.86
N ALA A 6 4.56 4.00 12.97
CA ALA A 6 5.90 4.36 12.49
C ALA A 6 7.00 3.56 13.22
N MET A 7 6.82 3.29 14.51
CA MET A 7 7.74 2.46 15.31
C MET A 7 7.92 1.07 14.68
N TRP A 8 6.84 0.40 14.27
CA TRP A 8 6.93 -0.95 13.69
C TRP A 8 7.65 -0.95 12.34
N VAL A 9 7.48 0.10 11.53
CA VAL A 9 8.23 0.29 10.27
C VAL A 9 9.71 0.48 10.56
N TRP A 10 10.08 1.35 11.51
CA TRP A 10 11.46 1.56 11.91
C TRP A 10 12.10 0.30 12.48
N PHE A 11 11.38 -0.41 13.37
CA PHE A 11 11.84 -1.66 13.93
C PHE A 11 12.13 -2.69 12.83
N MET A 12 11.19 -2.88 11.89
CA MET A 12 11.40 -3.81 10.78
C MET A 12 12.56 -3.37 9.89
N GLY A 13 12.67 -2.10 9.54
CA GLY A 13 13.77 -1.57 8.74
C GLY A 13 15.14 -1.80 9.40
N CYS A 14 15.25 -1.49 10.69
CA CYS A 14 16.45 -1.75 11.47
C CYS A 14 16.75 -3.25 11.59
N PHE A 15 15.72 -4.08 11.78
CA PHE A 15 15.85 -5.54 11.84
C PHE A 15 16.44 -6.09 10.55
N LEU A 16 15.89 -5.72 9.39
CA LEU A 16 16.37 -6.20 8.09
C LEU A 16 17.81 -5.72 7.81
N LEU A 17 18.14 -4.48 8.17
CA LEU A 17 19.48 -3.94 8.04
C LEU A 17 20.50 -4.75 8.87
N PHE A 18 20.23 -4.95 10.17
CA PHE A 18 21.13 -5.73 11.02
C PHE A 18 21.20 -7.19 10.58
N PHE A 19 20.08 -7.77 10.15
CA PHE A 19 20.03 -9.12 9.63
C PHE A 19 20.93 -9.28 8.40
N HIS A 20 20.90 -8.31 7.48
CA HIS A 20 21.81 -8.27 6.34
C HIS A 20 23.29 -8.18 6.73
N LEU A 21 23.62 -7.23 7.61
CA LEU A 21 25.00 -7.00 8.04
C LEU A 21 25.57 -8.21 8.79
N LEU A 22 24.75 -8.84 9.63
CA LEU A 22 25.12 -10.03 10.37
C LEU A 22 25.24 -11.25 9.45
N LEU A 23 24.37 -11.42 8.45
CA LEU A 23 24.50 -12.49 7.45
C LEU A 23 25.83 -12.40 6.67
N LYS A 24 26.26 -11.18 6.32
CA LYS A 24 27.57 -10.95 5.67
C LYS A 24 28.75 -11.38 6.54
N ARG A 25 28.59 -11.33 7.87
CA ARG A 25 29.67 -11.62 8.82
C ARG A 25 29.59 -13.03 9.42
N CYS A 26 28.39 -13.55 9.60
CA CYS A 26 28.06 -14.82 10.20
C CYS A 26 27.06 -15.54 9.30
N ARG A 27 27.52 -16.53 8.53
CA ARG A 27 26.67 -17.33 7.62
C ARG A 27 25.67 -18.26 8.34
N ARG A 28 25.49 -18.13 9.67
CA ARG A 28 24.45 -18.83 10.43
C ARG A 28 23.19 -17.97 10.49
N GLU A 29 22.18 -18.36 9.73
CA GLU A 29 20.92 -17.62 9.57
C GLU A 29 20.19 -17.44 10.90
N GLY A 30 20.04 -18.51 11.69
CA GLY A 30 19.36 -18.47 12.98
C GLY A 30 20.03 -17.54 14.00
N LEU A 31 21.37 -17.51 14.02
CA LEU A 31 22.11 -16.60 14.90
C LEU A 31 22.00 -15.15 14.43
N SER A 32 22.05 -14.91 13.11
CA SER A 32 21.85 -13.57 12.54
C SER A 32 20.48 -13.03 12.89
N ALA A 33 19.42 -13.84 12.76
CA ALA A 33 18.06 -13.43 13.12
C ALA A 33 17.93 -13.14 14.63
N ALA A 34 18.45 -14.03 15.48
CA ALA A 34 18.38 -13.90 16.94
C ALA A 34 19.05 -12.62 17.45
N LEU A 35 20.14 -12.19 16.82
CA LEU A 35 20.87 -10.97 17.20
C LEU A 35 20.27 -9.70 16.57
N SER A 36 19.59 -9.81 15.43
CA SER A 36 19.04 -8.65 14.71
C SER A 36 17.86 -8.02 15.44
N ALA A 37 16.98 -8.81 16.06
CA ALA A 37 15.80 -8.29 16.76
C ALA A 37 16.16 -7.42 17.99
N PRO A 38 17.07 -7.84 18.90
CA PRO A 38 17.54 -6.98 19.97
C PRO A 38 18.21 -5.69 19.47
N LEU A 39 19.05 -5.77 18.43
CA LEU A 39 19.71 -4.59 17.87
C LEU A 39 18.72 -3.61 17.24
N ALA A 40 17.72 -4.12 16.53
CA ALA A 40 16.64 -3.31 15.98
C ALA A 40 15.80 -2.65 17.07
N PHE A 41 15.50 -3.38 18.14
CA PHE A 41 14.80 -2.83 19.30
C PHE A 41 15.57 -1.68 19.94
N LEU A 42 16.87 -1.84 20.16
CA LEU A 42 17.74 -0.80 20.72
C LEU A 42 17.76 0.48 19.88
N LEU A 43 17.70 0.38 18.53
CA LEU A 43 17.65 1.55 17.65
C LEU A 43 16.30 2.28 17.69
N VAL A 44 15.24 1.62 18.12
CA VAL A 44 13.90 2.21 18.20
C VAL A 44 13.60 2.78 19.59
N LEU A 45 14.30 2.34 20.64
CA LEU A 45 14.18 2.88 22.00
C LEU A 45 14.37 4.41 22.14
N PRO A 46 15.26 5.09 21.38
CA PRO A 46 15.38 6.54 21.41
C PRO A 46 14.08 7.28 21.08
N PHE A 47 13.16 6.70 20.28
CA PHE A 47 11.85 7.29 20.01
C PHE A 47 10.99 7.43 21.27
N TYR A 48 11.23 6.58 22.26
CA TYR A 48 10.59 6.61 23.58
C TYR A 48 11.37 7.42 24.61
N LYS A 49 12.47 8.08 24.20
CA LYS A 49 13.44 8.66 25.14
C LYS A 49 13.86 7.68 26.24
N PHE A 50 13.91 6.38 25.90
CA PHE A 50 14.19 5.28 26.83
C PHE A 50 13.18 5.10 27.99
N ASP A 51 11.97 5.64 27.87
CA ASP A 51 10.92 5.49 28.87
C ASP A 51 10.10 4.20 28.64
N LEU A 52 10.36 3.19 29.46
CA LEU A 52 9.64 1.91 29.42
C LEU A 52 8.16 2.07 29.77
N SER A 53 7.81 3.01 30.64
CA SER A 53 6.42 3.25 31.03
C SER A 53 5.61 3.82 29.86
N LEU A 54 6.21 4.72 29.09
CA LEU A 54 5.63 5.27 27.86
C LEU A 54 5.43 4.16 26.81
N TYR A 55 6.44 3.30 26.60
CA TYR A 55 6.32 2.16 25.69
C TYR A 55 5.18 1.20 26.07
N LEU A 56 5.09 0.82 27.35
CA LEU A 56 4.03 -0.05 27.85
C LEU A 56 2.65 0.63 27.79
N SER A 57 2.59 1.95 27.93
CA SER A 57 1.36 2.73 27.76
C SER A 57 0.87 2.71 26.31
N ASP A 58 1.76 3.00 25.35
CA ASP A 58 1.43 2.96 23.92
C ASP A 58 1.03 1.55 23.46
N THR A 59 1.71 0.52 24.00
CA THR A 59 1.36 -0.88 23.73
C THR A 59 -0.02 -1.23 24.26
N ARG A 60 -0.36 -0.82 25.49
CA ARG A 60 -1.69 -1.02 26.07
C ARG A 60 -2.77 -0.27 25.29
N ALA A 61 -2.50 0.97 24.89
CA ALA A 61 -3.41 1.75 24.06
C ALA A 61 -3.70 1.05 22.73
N PHE A 62 -2.67 0.48 22.08
CA PHE A 62 -2.84 -0.32 20.88
C PHE A 62 -3.70 -1.58 21.12
N LEU A 63 -3.41 -2.35 22.17
CA LEU A 63 -4.20 -3.54 22.48
C LEU A 63 -5.67 -3.20 22.78
N ASN A 64 -5.92 -2.11 23.50
CA ASN A 64 -7.28 -1.64 23.78
C ASN A 64 -8.00 -1.18 22.51
N LEU A 65 -7.30 -0.51 21.59
CA LEU A 65 -7.84 -0.14 20.28
C LEU A 65 -8.24 -1.40 19.49
N CYS A 66 -7.39 -2.42 19.49
CA CYS A 66 -7.72 -3.68 18.84
C CYS A 66 -8.91 -4.38 19.50
N ALA A 67 -8.97 -4.39 20.83
CA ALA A 67 -10.08 -4.97 21.59
C ALA A 67 -11.42 -4.25 21.32
N ALA A 68 -11.38 -2.93 21.14
CA ALA A 68 -12.58 -2.14 20.83
C ALA A 68 -13.15 -2.44 19.44
N GLU A 69 -12.31 -2.84 18.49
CA GLU A 69 -12.66 -3.03 17.08
C GLU A 69 -12.61 -4.51 16.65
N GLU A 70 -12.72 -5.44 17.61
CA GLU A 70 -12.53 -6.89 17.41
C GLU A 70 -13.30 -7.46 16.22
N LEU A 71 -14.58 -7.13 16.08
CA LEU A 71 -15.42 -7.59 14.97
C LEU A 71 -14.90 -7.11 13.62
N TRP A 72 -14.50 -5.84 13.53
CA TRP A 72 -14.02 -5.23 12.30
C TRP A 72 -12.62 -5.70 11.94
N LEU A 73 -11.77 -5.96 12.94
CA LEU A 73 -10.49 -6.64 12.74
C LEU A 73 -10.69 -8.06 12.22
N PHE A 74 -11.61 -8.83 12.81
CA PHE A 74 -11.95 -10.17 12.34
C PHE A 74 -12.44 -10.14 10.90
N LEU A 75 -13.35 -9.21 10.57
CA LEU A 75 -13.84 -9.04 9.20
C LEU A 75 -12.73 -8.63 8.23
N GLY A 76 -11.82 -7.73 8.63
CA GLY A 76 -10.64 -7.35 7.85
C GLY A 76 -9.71 -8.54 7.57
N VAL A 77 -9.45 -9.39 8.57
CA VAL A 77 -8.66 -10.63 8.41
C VAL A 77 -9.38 -11.62 7.49
N LEU A 78 -10.71 -11.75 7.60
CA LEU A 78 -11.50 -12.60 6.72
C LEU A 78 -11.44 -12.08 5.27
N ILE A 79 -11.57 -10.77 5.06
CA ILE A 79 -11.42 -10.13 3.74
C ILE A 79 -10.04 -10.42 3.18
N LEU A 80 -8.96 -10.25 3.96
CA LEU A 80 -7.60 -10.60 3.56
C LEU A 80 -7.46 -12.07 3.16
N ALA A 81 -8.01 -12.98 3.96
CA ALA A 81 -7.92 -14.41 3.69
C ALA A 81 -8.67 -14.79 2.40
N VAL A 82 -9.85 -14.21 2.18
CA VAL A 82 -10.63 -14.37 0.94
C VAL A 82 -9.88 -13.79 -0.25
N GLN A 83 -9.31 -12.59 -0.10
CA GLN A 83 -8.48 -11.95 -1.13
C GLN A 83 -7.26 -12.82 -1.48
N PHE A 84 -6.55 -13.34 -0.48
CA PHE A 84 -5.39 -14.21 -0.68
C PHE A 84 -5.78 -15.55 -1.33
N SER A 85 -6.93 -16.10 -0.98
CA SER A 85 -7.46 -17.33 -1.59
C SER A 85 -7.87 -17.10 -3.04
N ALA A 86 -8.52 -15.97 -3.33
CA ALA A 86 -8.86 -15.55 -4.68
C ALA A 86 -7.60 -15.28 -5.52
N TYR A 87 -6.60 -14.59 -4.95
CA TYR A 87 -5.27 -14.37 -5.52
C TYR A 87 -4.66 -15.69 -5.98
N TRP A 88 -4.57 -16.67 -5.09
CA TRP A 88 -3.94 -17.96 -5.39
C TRP A 88 -4.63 -18.67 -6.57
N LYS A 89 -5.97 -18.68 -6.56
CA LYS A 89 -6.79 -19.34 -7.59
C LYS A 89 -6.73 -18.63 -8.95
N LEU A 90 -6.52 -17.31 -8.96
CA LEU A 90 -6.52 -16.48 -10.17
C LEU A 90 -5.12 -16.31 -10.80
N SER A 91 -4.05 -16.52 -10.03
CA SER A 91 -2.65 -16.37 -10.44
C SER A 91 -2.30 -17.10 -11.74
N GLY A 92 -2.82 -18.32 -11.93
CA GLY A 92 -2.60 -19.14 -13.13
C GLY A 92 -3.62 -18.96 -14.26
N ARG A 93 -4.61 -18.07 -14.10
CA ARG A 93 -5.75 -17.94 -15.03
C ARG A 93 -5.84 -16.60 -15.75
N MET A 94 -5.08 -15.59 -15.33
CA MET A 94 -5.13 -14.24 -15.90
C MET A 94 -3.77 -13.79 -16.42
N LYS A 95 -3.77 -12.84 -17.36
CA LYS A 95 -2.54 -12.16 -17.77
C LYS A 95 -1.93 -11.46 -16.55
N GLY A 96 -0.61 -11.58 -16.36
CA GLY A 96 0.08 -11.11 -15.16
C GLY A 96 -0.13 -9.62 -14.86
N GLU A 97 -0.31 -8.78 -15.88
CA GLU A 97 -0.62 -7.35 -15.70
C GLU A 97 -2.01 -7.11 -15.10
N THR A 98 -3.07 -7.67 -15.70
CA THR A 98 -4.44 -7.58 -15.17
C THR A 98 -4.55 -8.18 -13.77
N TYR A 99 -3.89 -9.32 -13.57
CA TYR A 99 -3.79 -9.97 -12.28
C TYR A 99 -3.26 -9.04 -11.20
N ARG A 100 -2.15 -8.36 -11.45
CA ARG A 100 -1.54 -7.45 -10.48
C ARG A 100 -2.43 -6.26 -10.16
N HIS A 101 -3.03 -5.59 -11.16
CA HIS A 101 -3.91 -4.44 -10.90
C HIS A 101 -5.07 -4.79 -9.96
N ILE A 102 -5.66 -5.97 -10.12
CA ILE A 102 -6.71 -6.47 -9.23
C ILE A 102 -6.19 -6.61 -7.79
N VAL A 103 -5.02 -7.22 -7.59
CA VAL A 103 -4.43 -7.40 -6.25
C VAL A 103 -4.15 -6.06 -5.57
N HIS A 104 -3.62 -5.09 -6.30
CA HIS A 104 -3.32 -3.76 -5.76
C HIS A 104 -4.61 -3.00 -5.42
N ALA A 105 -5.64 -3.08 -6.28
CA ALA A 105 -6.95 -2.51 -6.02
C ALA A 105 -7.58 -3.10 -4.75
N PHE A 106 -7.55 -4.42 -4.58
CA PHE A 106 -8.06 -5.09 -3.37
C PHE A 106 -7.30 -4.70 -2.10
N ALA A 107 -5.97 -4.58 -2.19
CA ALA A 107 -5.17 -4.10 -1.07
C ALA A 107 -5.55 -2.65 -0.71
N ALA A 108 -5.68 -1.76 -1.69
CA ALA A 108 -6.09 -0.37 -1.46
C ALA A 108 -7.52 -0.26 -0.90
N LEU A 109 -8.46 -1.11 -1.36
CA LEU A 109 -9.82 -1.18 -0.82
C LEU A 109 -9.84 -1.68 0.63
N LEU A 110 -8.96 -2.60 1.00
CA LEU A 110 -8.82 -3.02 2.40
C LEU A 110 -8.31 -1.89 3.29
N ILE A 111 -7.34 -1.09 2.80
CA ILE A 111 -6.90 0.11 3.52
C ILE A 111 -8.06 1.09 3.66
N ALA A 112 -8.83 1.34 2.59
CA ALA A 112 -10.02 2.19 2.64
C ALA A 112 -11.05 1.69 3.66
N TYR A 113 -11.28 0.38 3.73
CA TYR A 113 -12.12 -0.25 4.75
C TYR A 113 -11.63 0.09 6.16
N PHE A 114 -10.34 -0.09 6.45
CA PHE A 114 -9.81 0.27 7.77
C PHE A 114 -9.90 1.76 8.04
N VAL A 115 -9.71 2.64 7.06
CA VAL A 115 -9.89 4.09 7.25
C VAL A 115 -11.33 4.41 7.64
N ALA A 116 -12.31 3.73 7.04
CA ALA A 116 -13.72 3.90 7.35
C ALA A 116 -14.10 3.40 8.75
N VAL A 117 -13.43 2.35 9.25
CA VAL A 117 -13.61 1.84 10.62
C VAL A 117 -12.91 2.77 11.61
N ASN A 118 -11.59 2.92 11.47
CA ASN A 118 -10.75 3.68 12.38
C ASN A 118 -9.41 4.06 11.69
N VAL A 119 -9.16 5.36 11.56
CA VAL A 119 -7.98 5.89 10.86
C VAL A 119 -6.65 5.43 11.48
N ASP A 120 -6.61 5.22 12.79
CA ASP A 120 -5.40 4.77 13.48
C ASP A 120 -5.11 3.30 13.19
N LEU A 121 -6.14 2.46 13.17
CA LEU A 121 -6.01 1.07 12.74
C LEU A 121 -5.57 0.99 11.28
N ALA A 122 -6.12 1.84 10.41
CA ALA A 122 -5.71 1.89 9.01
C ALA A 122 -4.23 2.24 8.86
N PHE A 123 -3.76 3.25 9.60
CA PHE A 123 -2.35 3.64 9.59
C PHE A 123 -1.45 2.51 10.09
N ILE A 124 -1.80 1.87 11.20
CA ILE A 124 -1.04 0.76 11.77
C ILE A 124 -1.00 -0.42 10.79
N PHE A 125 -2.14 -0.79 10.21
CA PHE A 125 -2.24 -1.87 9.24
C PHE A 125 -1.40 -1.58 7.99
N LEU A 126 -1.44 -0.35 7.48
CA LEU A 126 -0.62 0.08 6.35
C LEU A 126 0.89 0.03 6.68
N CYS A 127 1.28 0.43 7.89
CA CYS A 127 2.65 0.31 8.39
C CYS A 127 3.11 -1.16 8.45
N PHE A 128 2.28 -2.06 8.98
CA PHE A 128 2.57 -3.49 8.99
C PHE A 128 2.67 -4.06 7.57
N TYR A 129 1.76 -3.67 6.68
CA TYR A 129 1.77 -4.11 5.30
C TYR A 129 3.05 -3.66 4.56
N LEU A 130 3.46 -2.39 4.73
CA LEU A 130 4.74 -1.86 4.24
C LEU A 130 5.95 -2.61 4.82
N ALA A 131 5.93 -2.92 6.11
CA ALA A 131 6.98 -3.66 6.78
C ALA A 131 7.11 -5.09 6.24
N ILE A 132 5.99 -5.81 6.09
CA ILE A 132 5.95 -7.17 5.52
C ILE A 132 6.39 -7.15 4.06
N PHE A 133 5.91 -6.19 3.27
CA PHE A 133 6.28 -6.05 1.86
C PHE A 133 7.78 -5.80 1.70
N THR A 134 8.35 -4.88 2.50
CA THR A 134 9.80 -4.60 2.51
C THR A 134 10.61 -5.80 2.97
N ALA A 135 10.18 -6.48 4.04
CA ALA A 135 10.83 -7.68 4.56
C ALA A 135 10.80 -8.83 3.55
N GLY A 136 9.65 -9.09 2.94
CA GLY A 136 9.49 -10.10 1.91
C GLY A 136 10.39 -9.84 0.71
N THR A 137 10.48 -8.59 0.23
CA THR A 137 11.39 -8.21 -0.86
C THR A 137 12.84 -8.37 -0.48
N TYR A 138 13.22 -7.99 0.74
CA TYR A 138 14.58 -8.22 1.22
C TYR A 138 14.91 -9.72 1.28
N LEU A 139 14.05 -10.52 1.91
CA LEU A 139 14.25 -11.96 2.09
C LEU A 139 14.30 -12.71 0.76
N ARG A 140 13.56 -12.24 -0.26
CA ARG A 140 13.60 -12.78 -1.62
C ARG A 140 14.98 -12.68 -2.29
N HIS A 141 15.76 -11.65 -1.98
CA HIS A 141 17.09 -11.41 -2.56
C HIS A 141 18.24 -11.70 -1.60
N ALA A 142 17.93 -12.02 -0.34
CA ALA A 142 18.94 -12.34 0.63
C ALA A 142 19.69 -13.61 0.19
N PRO A 143 21.03 -13.66 0.36
CA PRO A 143 21.86 -14.80 -0.03
C PRO A 143 21.73 -15.93 1.00
N LEU A 144 20.50 -16.42 1.18
CA LEU A 144 20.13 -17.50 2.07
C LEU A 144 20.16 -18.82 1.29
N SER A 145 20.43 -19.95 1.97
CA SER A 145 20.61 -21.23 1.30
C SER A 145 19.95 -22.37 2.07
N GLY A 146 19.29 -23.29 1.35
CA GLY A 146 18.67 -24.47 1.95
C GLY A 146 17.28 -24.74 1.38
N ARG A 147 16.90 -26.02 1.35
CA ARG A 147 15.68 -26.49 0.66
C ARG A 147 14.41 -25.73 1.08
N TYR A 148 14.20 -25.52 2.38
CA TYR A 148 13.03 -24.81 2.89
C TYR A 148 13.06 -23.32 2.57
N VAL A 149 14.24 -22.71 2.64
CA VAL A 149 14.47 -21.29 2.32
C VAL A 149 14.22 -21.03 0.84
N GLU A 150 14.78 -21.84 -0.05
CA GLU A 150 14.60 -21.72 -1.50
C GLU A 150 13.14 -21.92 -1.90
N THR A 151 12.44 -22.86 -1.25
CA THR A 151 10.99 -23.04 -1.43
C THR A 151 10.22 -21.79 -1.01
N PHE A 152 10.56 -21.21 0.15
CA PHE A 152 9.93 -19.99 0.65
C PHE A 152 10.24 -18.77 -0.22
N GLN A 153 11.49 -18.59 -0.68
CA GLN A 153 11.86 -17.54 -1.63
C GLN A 153 11.15 -17.73 -2.98
N GLY A 154 10.96 -18.97 -3.44
CA GLY A 154 10.13 -19.29 -4.61
C GLY A 154 8.68 -18.85 -4.43
N TRP A 155 8.10 -19.08 -3.25
CA TRP A 155 6.76 -18.59 -2.90
C TRP A 155 6.71 -17.05 -2.84
N LEU A 156 7.69 -16.39 -2.22
CA LEU A 156 7.80 -14.92 -2.18
C LEU A 156 7.94 -14.33 -3.58
N ASN A 157 8.71 -14.97 -4.46
CA ASN A 157 8.81 -14.60 -5.86
C ASN A 157 7.43 -14.69 -6.52
N GLN A 158 6.68 -15.78 -6.37
CA GLN A 158 5.33 -15.85 -6.93
C GLN A 158 4.40 -14.77 -6.36
N TRP A 159 4.50 -14.52 -5.04
CA TRP A 159 3.61 -13.60 -4.32
C TRP A 159 3.87 -12.12 -4.64
N LEU A 160 5.11 -11.67 -4.44
CA LEU A 160 5.54 -10.26 -4.53
C LEU A 160 5.88 -9.81 -5.95
N GLY A 161 6.10 -10.75 -6.86
CA GLY A 161 6.44 -10.43 -8.24
C GLY A 161 7.09 -11.63 -8.87
N ALA A 162 6.30 -12.40 -9.62
CA ALA A 162 6.81 -13.51 -10.41
C ALA A 162 7.77 -12.94 -11.45
N GLY A 163 9.04 -12.72 -11.09
CA GLY A 163 10.04 -12.21 -12.01
C GLY A 163 11.09 -11.29 -11.40
N GLU A 164 10.93 -9.97 -11.40
CA GLU A 164 12.06 -9.01 -11.39
C GLU A 164 13.23 -9.41 -12.32
N ARG A 165 12.91 -10.13 -13.39
CA ARG A 165 13.83 -10.46 -14.48
C ARG A 165 13.77 -9.40 -15.56
N THR A 166 12.71 -8.57 -15.57
CA THR A 166 12.52 -7.50 -16.56
C THR A 166 12.30 -6.13 -15.91
N LYS A 167 12.65 -5.06 -16.64
CA LYS A 167 12.48 -3.66 -16.20
C LYS A 167 11.03 -3.30 -15.87
N GLU A 168 10.04 -3.98 -16.44
CA GLU A 168 8.62 -3.73 -16.15
C GLU A 168 8.21 -4.20 -14.76
N GLU A 169 8.74 -5.33 -14.30
CA GLU A 169 8.36 -5.90 -13.01
C GLU A 169 8.88 -5.04 -11.85
N SER A 170 10.09 -4.47 -12.00
CA SER A 170 10.65 -3.50 -11.06
C SER A 170 9.82 -2.21 -11.00
N LYS A 171 9.33 -1.70 -12.14
CA LYS A 171 8.43 -0.53 -12.16
C LYS A 171 7.13 -0.79 -11.40
N LEU A 172 6.57 -1.99 -11.53
CA LEU A 172 5.33 -2.37 -10.84
C LEU A 172 5.53 -2.55 -9.33
N PHE A 173 6.64 -3.14 -8.91
CA PHE A 173 7.03 -3.19 -7.50
C PHE A 173 7.07 -1.77 -6.90
N MET A 174 7.74 -0.85 -7.59
CA MET A 174 7.82 0.55 -7.18
C MET A 174 6.43 1.20 -7.16
N ALA A 175 5.57 0.90 -8.13
CA ALA A 175 4.19 1.40 -8.14
C ALA A 175 3.38 0.92 -6.92
N ALA A 176 3.55 -0.33 -6.47
CA ALA A 176 2.95 -0.85 -5.25
C ALA A 176 3.46 -0.10 -4.00
N TYR A 177 4.77 0.06 -3.92
CA TYR A 177 5.45 0.74 -2.83
C TYR A 177 5.01 2.20 -2.71
N PHE A 178 4.98 2.90 -3.85
CA PHE A 178 4.51 4.27 -3.96
C PHE A 178 3.02 4.40 -3.70
N GLY A 179 2.20 3.40 -4.05
CA GLY A 179 0.78 3.36 -3.70
C GLY A 179 0.54 3.32 -2.19
N MET A 180 1.30 2.50 -1.47
CA MET A 180 1.22 2.47 -0.02
C MET A 180 1.61 3.81 0.61
N ILE A 181 2.66 4.46 0.11
CA ILE A 181 3.04 5.81 0.57
C ILE A 181 1.96 6.84 0.20
N GLY A 182 1.40 6.74 -1.01
CA GLY A 182 0.32 7.60 -1.51
C GLY A 182 -0.97 7.49 -0.70
N MET A 183 -1.22 6.37 -0.03
CA MET A 183 -2.30 6.22 0.93
C MET A 183 -1.91 6.67 2.36
N ALA A 184 -0.65 6.47 2.77
CA ALA A 184 -0.18 6.83 4.10
C ALA A 184 -0.24 8.35 4.35
N ILE A 185 0.10 9.16 3.34
CA ILE A 185 0.14 10.61 3.48
C ILE A 185 -1.27 11.21 3.70
N PRO A 186 -2.32 10.86 2.91
CA PRO A 186 -3.70 11.25 3.20
C PRO A 186 -4.15 10.87 4.61
N ILE A 187 -3.87 9.64 5.05
CA ILE A 187 -4.21 9.15 6.40
C ILE A 187 -3.57 10.02 7.50
N LEU A 188 -2.34 10.50 7.27
CA LEU A 188 -1.60 11.30 8.25
C LEU A 188 -2.00 12.78 8.27
N LEU A 189 -2.35 13.35 7.12
CA LEU A 189 -2.44 14.81 6.93
C LEU A 189 -3.86 15.34 6.70
N LEU A 190 -4.81 14.46 6.41
CA LEU A 190 -6.18 14.81 6.05
C LEU A 190 -7.17 14.26 7.08
N GLU A 191 -8.35 14.86 7.11
CA GLU A 191 -9.45 14.35 7.91
C GLU A 191 -9.89 12.96 7.40
N PRO A 192 -10.35 12.04 8.26
CA PRO A 192 -10.64 10.65 7.88
C PRO A 192 -11.56 10.52 6.66
N LYS A 193 -12.59 11.38 6.55
CA LYS A 193 -13.51 11.42 5.41
C LYS A 193 -12.80 11.79 4.10
N ILE A 194 -11.91 12.78 4.13
CA ILE A 194 -11.12 13.23 2.97
C ILE A 194 -10.06 12.18 2.61
N ALA A 195 -9.38 11.61 3.61
CA ALA A 195 -8.41 10.54 3.42
C ALA A 195 -9.07 9.32 2.74
N LEU A 196 -10.27 8.93 3.19
CA LEU A 196 -11.04 7.84 2.60
C LEU A 196 -11.38 8.11 1.13
N ALA A 197 -11.93 9.28 0.80
CA ALA A 197 -12.26 9.66 -0.57
C ALA A 197 -11.03 9.70 -1.50
N SER A 198 -9.90 10.21 -0.98
CA SER A 198 -8.60 10.24 -1.66
C SER A 198 -8.10 8.82 -1.98
N ILE A 199 -8.13 7.91 -1.01
CA ILE A 199 -7.69 6.52 -1.19
C ILE A 199 -8.61 5.77 -2.15
N LEU A 200 -9.92 5.96 -2.04
CA LEU A 200 -10.88 5.34 -2.94
C LEU A 200 -10.73 5.78 -4.40
N THR A 201 -10.30 7.03 -4.61
CA THR A 201 -9.94 7.55 -5.94
C THR A 201 -8.80 6.74 -6.57
N LEU A 202 -7.77 6.39 -5.79
CA LEU A 202 -6.71 5.48 -6.24
C LEU A 202 -7.25 4.04 -6.38
N ALA A 203 -7.92 3.52 -5.37
CA ALA A 203 -8.30 2.10 -5.27
C ALA A 203 -9.28 1.65 -6.36
N ILE A 204 -10.10 2.56 -6.90
CA ILE A 204 -11.14 2.25 -7.88
C ILE A 204 -10.91 3.01 -9.19
N GLY A 205 -10.53 4.28 -9.11
CA GLY A 205 -10.35 5.14 -10.29
C GLY A 205 -9.22 4.65 -11.20
N ASP A 206 -8.01 4.48 -10.66
CA ASP A 206 -6.82 4.08 -11.45
C ASP A 206 -6.96 2.69 -12.10
N PRO A 207 -7.41 1.64 -11.38
CA PRO A 207 -7.71 0.35 -12.00
C PRO A 207 -8.75 0.45 -13.11
N THR A 208 -9.78 1.30 -12.94
CA THR A 208 -10.80 1.50 -13.97
C THR A 208 -10.21 2.18 -15.21
N ALA A 209 -9.36 3.20 -15.03
CA ALA A 209 -8.66 3.88 -16.11
C ALA A 209 -7.85 2.89 -16.93
N THR A 210 -7.08 2.04 -16.24
CA THR A 210 -6.20 1.04 -16.84
C THR A 210 -7.00 -0.05 -17.55
N MET A 211 -8.01 -0.65 -16.90
CA MET A 211 -8.80 -1.75 -17.47
C MET A 211 -9.59 -1.30 -18.70
N VAL A 212 -10.20 -0.12 -18.65
CA VAL A 212 -10.92 0.45 -19.80
C VAL A 212 -9.94 0.86 -20.89
N GLY A 213 -8.81 1.48 -20.54
CA GLY A 213 -7.79 1.87 -21.50
C GLY A 213 -7.15 0.68 -22.23
N LEU A 214 -6.92 -0.44 -21.53
CA LEU A 214 -6.42 -1.67 -22.13
C LEU A 214 -7.45 -2.34 -23.05
N LYS A 215 -8.74 -2.31 -22.70
CA LYS A 215 -9.79 -3.03 -23.44
C LYS A 215 -10.40 -2.22 -24.58
N TYR A 216 -10.55 -0.91 -24.40
CA TYR A 216 -11.30 -0.02 -25.29
C TYR A 216 -10.50 1.21 -25.74
N GLY A 217 -9.28 1.41 -25.24
CA GLY A 217 -8.49 2.61 -25.51
C GLY A 217 -7.99 2.69 -26.96
N ARG A 218 -8.72 3.42 -27.81
CA ARG A 218 -8.37 3.66 -29.21
C ARG A 218 -7.66 5.00 -29.38
N HIS A 219 -8.04 6.00 -28.59
CA HIS A 219 -7.51 7.35 -28.71
C HIS A 219 -6.48 7.60 -27.60
N LYS A 220 -5.21 7.69 -27.98
CA LYS A 220 -4.12 7.99 -27.03
C LYS A 220 -3.98 9.50 -26.82
N TRP A 221 -3.60 9.90 -25.60
CA TRP A 221 -3.26 11.30 -25.34
C TRP A 221 -1.98 11.69 -26.08
N LYS A 222 -1.99 12.85 -26.74
CA LYS A 222 -0.82 13.34 -27.50
C LYS A 222 0.41 13.54 -26.61
N HIS A 223 0.19 14.02 -25.38
CA HIS A 223 1.24 14.25 -24.38
C HIS A 223 1.64 13.01 -23.58
N ASN A 224 0.83 11.95 -23.60
CA ASN A 224 1.12 10.70 -22.90
C ASN A 224 0.53 9.50 -23.65
N PRO A 225 1.27 8.92 -24.62
CA PRO A 225 0.78 7.82 -25.43
C PRO A 225 0.47 6.53 -24.66
N GLY A 226 0.96 6.41 -23.42
CA GLY A 226 0.66 5.28 -22.53
C GLY A 226 -0.78 5.30 -22.00
N LYS A 227 -1.43 6.47 -21.97
CA LYS A 227 -2.79 6.65 -21.47
C LYS A 227 -3.77 6.86 -22.63
N SER A 228 -5.01 6.44 -22.46
CA SER A 228 -6.07 6.65 -23.46
C SER A 228 -7.16 7.59 -22.93
N VAL A 229 -7.78 8.32 -23.84
CA VAL A 229 -8.90 9.22 -23.54
C VAL A 229 -10.06 8.43 -22.93
N GLU A 230 -10.34 7.24 -23.44
CA GLU A 230 -11.40 6.36 -22.92
C GLU A 230 -11.12 5.92 -21.47
N GLY A 231 -9.85 5.66 -21.14
CA GLY A 231 -9.44 5.33 -19.77
C GLY A 231 -9.65 6.51 -18.83
N SER A 232 -9.19 7.71 -19.21
CA SER A 232 -9.38 8.91 -18.40
C SER A 232 -10.86 9.28 -18.24
N ILE A 233 -11.70 9.11 -19.27
CA ILE A 233 -13.16 9.31 -19.16
C ILE A 233 -13.77 8.33 -18.17
N ALA A 234 -13.42 7.04 -18.26
CA ALA A 234 -13.94 6.03 -17.34
C ALA A 234 -13.50 6.28 -15.89
N MET A 235 -12.25 6.72 -15.69
CA MET A 235 -11.75 7.17 -14.40
C MET A 235 -12.57 8.35 -13.86
N GLY A 236 -12.74 9.41 -14.67
CA GLY A 236 -13.49 10.59 -14.29
C GLY A 236 -14.94 10.30 -13.92
N LEU A 237 -15.65 9.47 -14.71
CA LEU A 237 -17.02 9.04 -14.38
C LEU A 237 -17.07 8.24 -13.08
N THR A 238 -16.11 7.35 -12.87
CA THR A 238 -16.03 6.51 -11.66
C THR A 238 -15.79 7.36 -10.42
N ILE A 239 -14.81 8.27 -10.48
CA ILE A 239 -14.51 9.18 -9.38
C ILE A 239 -15.68 10.13 -9.13
N PHE A 240 -16.34 10.62 -10.18
CA PHE A 240 -17.50 11.48 -10.03
C PHE A 240 -18.59 10.80 -9.20
N VAL A 241 -19.02 9.60 -9.59
CA VAL A 241 -20.04 8.83 -8.86
C VAL A 241 -19.59 8.53 -7.44
N LEU A 242 -18.31 8.19 -7.25
CA LEU A 242 -17.74 7.92 -5.94
C LEU A 242 -17.79 9.15 -5.03
N LEU A 243 -17.40 10.32 -5.53
CA LEU A 243 -17.33 11.56 -4.75
C LEU A 243 -18.71 12.13 -4.40
N LEU A 244 -19.79 11.71 -5.07
CA LEU A 244 -21.16 12.05 -4.64
C LEU A 244 -21.49 11.58 -3.21
N LEU A 245 -20.76 10.58 -2.69
CA LEU A 245 -20.90 10.12 -1.31
C LEU A 245 -20.21 11.05 -0.29
N PHE A 246 -19.34 11.94 -0.76
CA PHE A 246 -18.45 12.75 0.10
C PHE A 246 -18.70 14.25 -0.04
N THR A 247 -19.17 14.72 -1.20
CA THR A 247 -19.40 16.13 -1.50
C THR A 247 -20.55 16.33 -2.50
N ASN A 248 -20.83 17.59 -2.87
CA ASN A 248 -21.91 17.95 -3.79
C ASN A 248 -21.56 17.65 -5.27
N PRO A 249 -22.56 17.50 -6.16
CA PRO A 249 -22.34 17.11 -7.54
C PRO A 249 -21.38 18.01 -8.34
N LEU A 250 -21.42 19.33 -8.11
CA LEU A 250 -20.56 20.26 -8.85
C LEU A 250 -19.09 20.07 -8.46
N LEU A 251 -18.80 20.02 -7.15
CA LEU A 251 -17.43 19.76 -6.66
C LEU A 251 -16.95 18.38 -7.08
N SER A 252 -17.79 17.34 -6.99
CA SER A 252 -17.45 16.00 -7.46
C SER A 252 -17.05 15.99 -8.94
N ALA A 253 -17.80 16.69 -9.79
CA ALA A 253 -17.51 16.77 -11.23
C ALA A 253 -16.19 17.52 -11.50
N CYS A 254 -15.97 18.65 -10.81
CA CYS A 254 -14.73 19.42 -10.93
C CYS A 254 -13.52 18.58 -10.52
N ILE A 255 -13.56 17.99 -9.32
CA ILE A 255 -12.45 17.19 -8.79
C ILE A 255 -12.19 15.96 -9.66
N ALA A 256 -13.23 15.21 -10.05
CA ALA A 256 -13.07 14.03 -10.88
C ALA A 256 -12.45 14.36 -12.25
N THR A 257 -12.87 15.47 -12.87
CA THR A 257 -12.30 15.94 -14.14
C THR A 257 -10.85 16.37 -13.96
N SER A 258 -10.55 17.13 -12.92
CA SER A 258 -9.17 17.54 -12.60
C SER A 258 -8.25 16.35 -12.38
N VAL A 259 -8.69 15.35 -11.61
CA VAL A 259 -7.92 14.14 -11.35
C VAL A 259 -7.69 13.34 -12.63
N ALA A 260 -8.72 13.14 -13.47
CA ALA A 260 -8.59 12.41 -14.74
C ALA A 260 -7.66 13.12 -15.74
N ILE A 261 -7.70 14.45 -15.80
CA ILE A 261 -6.77 15.22 -16.64
C ILE A 261 -5.35 15.11 -16.09
N PHE A 262 -5.18 15.25 -14.77
CA PHE A 262 -3.89 15.20 -14.11
C PHE A 262 -3.22 13.81 -14.28
N GLU A 263 -3.99 12.72 -14.11
CA GLU A 263 -3.54 11.35 -14.34
C GLU A 263 -3.11 11.12 -15.80
N SER A 264 -3.71 11.81 -16.76
CA SER A 264 -3.31 11.70 -18.17
C SER A 264 -1.95 12.32 -18.47
N MET A 265 -1.41 13.18 -17.60
CA MET A 265 -0.14 13.88 -17.84
C MET A 265 1.05 12.91 -17.74
N PRO A 266 2.19 13.21 -18.41
CA PRO A 266 3.41 12.42 -18.25
C PRO A 266 4.08 12.76 -16.91
N LEU A 267 3.56 12.18 -15.82
CA LEU A 267 4.06 12.43 -14.47
C LEU A 267 5.45 11.81 -14.26
N ALA A 268 6.31 12.54 -13.52
CA ALA A 268 7.68 12.09 -13.22
C ALA A 268 7.73 11.00 -12.12
N PHE A 269 6.72 10.98 -11.24
CA PHE A 269 6.58 9.98 -10.18
C PHE A 269 5.40 9.05 -10.48
N SER A 270 5.31 7.95 -9.74
CA SER A 270 4.23 6.98 -9.89
C SER A 270 2.85 7.61 -9.67
N ASP A 271 1.90 7.33 -10.56
CA ASP A 271 0.50 7.72 -10.44
C ASP A 271 -0.10 7.27 -9.10
N ASN A 272 0.31 6.10 -8.61
CA ASN A 272 -0.11 5.55 -7.32
C ASN A 272 0.31 6.41 -6.12
N LEU A 273 1.37 7.22 -6.25
CA LEU A 273 1.73 8.20 -5.24
C LEU A 273 0.94 9.49 -5.45
N ILE A 274 0.92 10.05 -6.66
CA ILE A 274 0.48 11.43 -6.86
C ILE A 274 -1.04 11.56 -6.96
N VAL A 275 -1.73 10.62 -7.62
CA VAL A 275 -3.19 10.69 -7.81
C VAL A 275 -3.96 10.81 -6.49
N PRO A 276 -3.78 9.94 -5.47
CA PRO A 276 -4.49 10.09 -4.20
C PRO A 276 -4.13 11.40 -3.51
N LEU A 277 -2.87 11.84 -3.56
CA LEU A 277 -2.43 13.11 -2.97
C LEU A 277 -3.12 14.30 -3.61
N PHE A 278 -3.15 14.33 -4.94
CA PHE A 278 -3.78 15.40 -5.69
C PHE A 278 -5.29 15.46 -5.42
N ALA A 279 -5.98 14.30 -5.45
CA ALA A 279 -7.39 14.21 -5.10
C ALA A 279 -7.66 14.69 -3.67
N GLY A 280 -6.83 14.28 -2.70
CA GLY A 280 -6.94 14.69 -1.30
C GLY A 280 -6.72 16.19 -1.09
N ILE A 281 -5.75 16.80 -1.79
CA ILE A 281 -5.51 18.24 -1.77
C ILE A 281 -6.74 18.98 -2.32
N LEU A 282 -7.26 18.56 -3.48
CA LEU A 282 -8.43 19.21 -4.08
C LEU A 282 -9.63 19.17 -3.14
N LEU A 283 -9.94 18.00 -2.57
CA LEU A 283 -11.01 17.83 -1.59
C LEU A 283 -10.81 18.73 -0.36
N LYS A 284 -9.61 18.75 0.23
CA LYS A 284 -9.29 19.62 1.37
C LYS A 284 -9.46 21.10 1.04
N THR A 285 -8.99 21.54 -0.12
CA THR A 285 -9.10 22.96 -0.52
C THR A 285 -10.52 23.37 -0.89
N ALA A 286 -11.35 22.42 -1.32
CA ALA A 286 -12.75 22.67 -1.65
C ALA A 286 -13.67 22.78 -0.41
N GLY A 287 -13.15 22.54 0.80
CA GLY A 287 -13.88 22.69 2.06
C GLY A 287 -14.96 21.63 2.29
N THR A 288 -14.71 20.39 1.86
CA THR A 288 -15.66 19.25 1.87
C THR A 288 -15.56 18.33 3.07
#